data_AF-A0A2V0NSD6-F1
#
_entry.id   AF-A0A2V0NSD6-F1
#
_cell.length_a   1.000
_cell.length_b   1.000
_cell.length_c   1.000
_cell.angle_alpha   90.00
_cell.angle_beta   90.00
_cell.angle_gamma   90.00
#
_symmetry.space_group_name_H-M   'P 1'
#
loop_
_entity.id
_entity.type
_entity.pdbx_description
1 polymer ?
#
loop_
_entity_poly.entity_id
_entity_poly.type
_entity_poly.pdbx_seq_one_letter_code
_entity_poly.pdbx_strand_id
1 'polypeptide(L)'
;MQRLQSAQGASRQPFSGRAAPPRPAVRARAVSGTPLPLQAQQSLKRELAEALSALPGLDGLFPGAGDAQTKARVCSIVEELERIAPFRADTPGAAASLLGNWSLAFASSGTVVTRSPAAQLLAQMAALPGFGISNIGQQLDPATPLDPAAGNQPAQPLAGAGVKCSNQMRLNLGPMGSWQVRVMGHWQSCHNPSWRFAGTPAPRGRPADGDADGPGLASEVLFDGLGVQLQGVLGLPIQLPELTLSVPRRPPNARPNFRTTYVDPDTRVGRGVDSGSLFVFRKDAA
;
A
#
# COMPACT_ATOMS: atom_id res chain seq x y z
N MET A 1 -18.64 21.54 -58.16
CA MET A 1 -17.84 22.67 -58.69
C MET A 1 -17.02 23.25 -57.54
N GLN A 2 -15.69 23.39 -57.72
CA GLN A 2 -14.84 24.49 -57.22
C GLN A 2 -14.82 24.74 -55.68
N ARG A 3 -13.69 24.77 -54.94
CA ARG A 3 -12.35 25.31 -55.22
C ARG A 3 -11.29 24.59 -54.36
N LEU A 4 -10.22 24.17 -55.04
CA LEU A 4 -8.87 24.08 -54.49
C LEU A 4 -8.33 25.51 -54.29
N GLN A 5 -7.77 25.82 -53.12
CA GLN A 5 -6.79 26.90 -53.01
C GLN A 5 -5.63 26.50 -52.09
N SER A 6 -4.46 26.62 -52.71
CA SER A 6 -3.11 26.45 -52.23
C SER A 6 -2.68 27.59 -51.30
N ALA A 7 -1.82 27.30 -50.33
CA ALA A 7 -0.92 28.27 -49.67
C ALA A 7 0.37 27.52 -49.32
N GLN A 8 1.43 27.60 -50.13
CA GLN A 8 2.50 28.60 -50.13
C GLN A 8 3.24 28.76 -48.79
N GLY A 9 4.39 28.08 -48.71
CA GLY A 9 5.72 28.63 -48.40
C GLY A 9 5.89 29.56 -47.20
N ALA A 10 6.40 29.01 -46.09
CA ALA A 10 7.02 29.79 -45.03
C ALA A 10 8.54 29.52 -44.98
N SER A 11 9.32 30.53 -45.39
CA SER A 11 10.78 30.58 -45.27
C SER A 11 11.23 30.52 -43.81
N ARG A 12 12.10 29.56 -43.48
CA ARG A 12 12.80 29.50 -42.18
C ARG A 12 13.97 30.47 -42.18
N GLN A 13 13.95 31.46 -41.30
CA GLN A 13 15.14 32.23 -40.95
C GLN A 13 16.00 31.48 -39.92
N PRO A 14 17.33 31.56 -40.00
CA PRO A 14 18.24 30.99 -38.99
C PRO A 14 18.24 31.84 -37.71
N PHE A 15 17.91 31.21 -36.58
CA PHE A 15 18.05 31.79 -35.26
C PHE A 15 19.54 31.96 -34.93
N SER A 16 19.99 33.21 -34.83
CA SER A 16 21.30 33.54 -34.28
C SER A 16 21.29 33.35 -32.76
N GLY A 17 22.18 32.47 -32.29
CA GLY A 17 22.33 32.11 -30.88
C GLY A 17 22.81 33.29 -30.03
N ARG A 18 21.94 33.75 -29.12
CA ARG A 18 22.29 34.70 -28.06
C ARG A 18 22.71 33.89 -26.82
N ALA A 19 23.97 33.97 -26.44
CA ALA A 19 24.50 33.32 -25.24
C ALA A 19 23.72 33.78 -24.00
N ALA A 20 23.18 32.82 -23.24
CA ALA A 20 22.45 33.09 -22.01
C ALA A 20 23.44 33.56 -20.92
N PRO A 21 23.09 34.59 -20.13
CA PRO A 21 23.94 35.05 -19.04
C PRO A 21 24.08 33.96 -17.95
N PRO A 22 25.23 33.90 -17.25
CA PRO A 22 25.46 32.95 -16.17
C PRO A 22 24.42 33.18 -15.06
N ARG A 23 23.69 32.11 -14.72
CA ARG A 23 22.72 32.15 -13.61
C ARG A 23 23.47 32.39 -12.30
N PRO A 24 22.99 33.29 -11.42
CA PRO A 24 23.57 33.49 -10.10
C PRO A 24 23.46 32.19 -9.29
N ALA A 25 24.56 31.79 -8.65
CA ALA A 25 24.62 30.63 -7.77
C ALA A 25 23.64 30.85 -6.59
N VAL A 26 22.50 30.17 -6.64
CA VAL A 26 21.55 30.12 -5.52
C VAL A 26 22.20 29.30 -4.42
N ARG A 27 22.69 29.96 -3.37
CA ARG A 27 23.13 29.28 -2.14
C ARG A 27 21.94 28.51 -1.58
N ALA A 28 21.97 27.18 -1.72
CA ALA A 28 21.01 26.27 -1.11
C ALA A 28 21.01 26.50 0.41
N ARG A 29 19.96 27.15 0.89
CA ARG A 29 19.69 27.29 2.32
C ARG A 29 19.28 25.91 2.81
N ALA A 30 20.18 25.20 3.50
CA ALA A 30 19.86 23.93 4.13
C ALA A 30 18.67 24.16 5.07
N VAL A 31 17.51 23.62 4.70
CA VAL A 31 16.34 23.57 5.57
C VAL A 31 16.72 22.58 6.67
N SER A 32 17.29 23.10 7.75
CA SER A 32 17.47 22.38 8.99
C SER A 32 16.07 22.14 9.54
N GLY A 33 15.45 21.05 9.11
CA GLY A 33 14.19 20.59 9.66
C GLY A 33 14.46 20.22 11.11
N THR A 34 14.14 21.11 12.05
CA THR A 34 14.12 20.79 13.46
C THR A 34 13.23 19.55 13.59
N PRO A 35 13.74 18.40 14.04
CA PRO A 35 12.90 17.23 14.24
C PRO A 35 11.79 17.68 15.17
N LEU A 36 10.54 17.56 14.71
CA LEU A 36 9.40 17.79 15.59
C LEU A 36 9.61 16.90 16.82
N PRO A 37 9.32 17.42 18.03
CA PRO A 37 9.63 16.71 19.25
C PRO A 37 8.93 15.36 19.22
N LEU A 38 9.63 14.29 19.60
CA LEU A 38 9.09 12.93 19.74
C LEU A 38 7.71 12.91 20.41
N GLN A 39 7.44 13.88 21.30
CA GLN A 39 6.15 14.14 21.92
C GLN A 39 4.99 14.37 20.92
N ALA A 40 5.19 15.16 19.86
CA ALA A 40 4.16 15.40 18.84
C ALA A 40 3.80 14.11 18.10
N GLN A 41 4.82 13.31 17.74
CA GLN A 41 4.60 12.00 17.12
C GLN A 41 3.85 11.05 18.07
N GLN A 42 4.20 11.03 19.37
CA GLN A 42 3.52 10.21 20.36
C GLN A 42 2.06 10.66 20.59
N SER A 43 1.77 11.97 20.55
CA SER A 43 0.40 12.49 20.62
C SER A 43 -0.43 11.99 19.45
N LEU A 44 0.06 12.16 18.23
CA LEU A 44 -0.65 11.72 17.02
C LEU A 44 -0.88 10.21 16.99
N LYS A 45 0.07 9.40 17.47
CA LYS A 45 -0.12 7.95 17.59
C LYS A 45 -1.22 7.59 18.58
N ARG A 46 -1.28 8.28 19.71
CA ARG A 46 -2.35 8.09 20.70
C ARG A 46 -3.70 8.48 20.11
N GLU A 47 -3.77 9.61 19.43
CA GLU A 47 -4.99 10.07 18.77
C GLU A 47 -5.42 9.12 17.65
N LEU A 48 -4.48 8.55 16.88
CA LEU A 48 -4.77 7.53 15.87
C LEU A 48 -5.36 6.28 16.53
N ALA A 49 -4.75 5.79 17.60
CA ALA A 49 -5.24 4.62 18.32
C ALA A 49 -6.65 4.85 18.88
N GLU A 50 -6.91 6.01 19.48
CA GLU A 50 -8.24 6.40 19.98
C GLU A 50 -9.27 6.46 18.84
N ALA A 51 -8.93 7.12 17.73
CA ALA A 51 -9.82 7.24 16.58
C ALA A 51 -10.12 5.87 15.92
N LEU A 52 -9.13 4.98 15.85
CA LEU A 52 -9.32 3.61 15.37
C LEU A 52 -10.21 2.79 16.33
N SER A 53 -10.05 2.94 17.64
CA SER A 53 -10.90 2.30 18.64
C SER A 53 -12.33 2.82 18.64
N ALA A 54 -12.56 4.05 18.17
CA ALA A 54 -13.89 4.62 18.02
C ALA A 54 -14.66 4.09 16.80
N LEU A 55 -14.00 3.40 15.87
CA LEU A 55 -14.65 2.75 14.72
C LEU A 55 -15.15 1.35 15.14
N PRO A 56 -16.46 1.12 15.24
CA PRO A 56 -16.97 -0.16 15.72
C PRO A 56 -16.78 -1.26 14.68
N GLY A 57 -16.21 -2.39 15.11
CA GLY A 57 -16.15 -3.62 14.32
C GLY A 57 -15.56 -3.43 12.91
N LEU A 58 -16.40 -3.63 11.89
CA LEU A 58 -15.99 -3.58 10.48
C LEU A 58 -16.22 -2.21 9.82
N ASP A 59 -16.75 -1.23 10.54
CA ASP A 59 -17.10 0.07 9.97
C ASP A 59 -15.88 0.77 9.37
N GLY A 60 -14.71 0.57 9.95
CA GLY A 60 -13.43 1.04 9.41
C GLY A 60 -13.04 0.43 8.06
N LEU A 61 -13.65 -0.68 7.64
CA LEU A 61 -13.25 -1.47 6.48
C LEU A 61 -14.22 -1.39 5.29
N PHE A 62 -15.47 -1.02 5.52
CA PHE A 62 -16.48 -0.89 4.47
C PHE A 62 -16.60 0.56 3.98
N PRO A 63 -16.73 0.77 2.66
CA PRO A 63 -17.03 2.10 2.14
C PRO A 63 -18.41 2.54 2.65
N GLY A 64 -18.53 3.79 3.09
CA GLY A 64 -19.80 4.37 3.56
C GLY A 64 -20.31 3.91 4.93
N ALA A 65 -19.72 2.87 5.53
CA ALA A 65 -20.02 2.48 6.90
C ALA A 65 -19.35 3.41 7.93
N GLY A 66 -19.90 3.49 9.15
CA GLY A 66 -19.34 4.28 10.26
C GLY A 66 -19.44 5.80 10.11
N ASP A 67 -18.91 6.50 11.10
CA ASP A 67 -18.88 7.96 11.15
C ASP A 67 -17.85 8.54 10.15
N ALA A 68 -18.33 9.28 9.16
CA ALA A 68 -17.51 9.92 8.14
C ALA A 68 -16.49 10.91 8.75
N GLN A 69 -16.85 11.58 9.85
CA GLN A 69 -15.96 12.51 10.54
C GLN A 69 -14.78 11.77 11.17
N THR A 70 -15.03 10.65 11.86
CA THR A 70 -13.99 9.79 12.42
C THR A 70 -13.07 9.24 11.34
N LYS A 71 -13.60 8.80 10.19
CA LYS A 71 -12.78 8.35 9.05
C LYS A 71 -11.89 9.46 8.51
N ALA A 72 -12.44 10.66 8.31
CA ALA A 72 -11.68 11.83 7.87
C ALA A 72 -10.57 12.19 8.88
N ARG A 73 -10.86 12.08 10.19
CA ARG A 73 -9.89 12.28 11.26
C ARG A 73 -8.74 11.27 11.19
N VAL A 74 -9.03 9.98 11.00
CA VAL A 74 -8.00 8.94 10.81
C VAL A 74 -7.09 9.28 9.62
N CYS A 75 -7.66 9.65 8.47
CA CYS A 75 -6.88 10.03 7.28
C CYS A 75 -5.95 11.22 7.58
N SER A 76 -6.47 12.28 8.21
CA SER A 76 -5.71 13.48 8.56
C SER A 76 -4.54 13.17 9.51
N ILE A 77 -4.78 12.37 10.57
CA ILE A 77 -3.74 11.97 11.51
C ILE A 77 -2.65 11.15 10.82
N VAL A 78 -3.03 10.22 9.94
CA VAL A 78 -2.07 9.40 9.18
C VAL A 78 -1.22 10.26 8.24
N GLU A 79 -1.84 11.20 7.51
CA GLU A 79 -1.12 12.13 6.63
C GLU A 79 -0.09 12.95 7.42
N GLU A 80 -0.46 13.43 8.60
CA GLU A 80 0.42 14.18 9.48
C GLU A 80 1.56 13.30 10.03
N LEU A 81 1.27 12.07 10.44
CA LEU A 81 2.29 11.10 10.88
C LEU A 81 3.31 10.79 9.78
N GLU A 82 2.84 10.54 8.55
CA GLU A 82 3.70 10.31 7.38
C GLU A 82 4.56 11.54 7.06
N ARG A 83 4.05 12.75 7.29
CA ARG A 83 4.76 14.01 7.07
C ARG A 83 5.88 14.24 8.09
N ILE A 84 5.64 13.90 9.36
CA ILE A 84 6.55 14.21 10.47
C ILE A 84 7.63 13.15 10.65
N ALA A 85 7.27 11.88 10.50
CA ALA A 85 8.14 10.76 10.80
C ALA A 85 8.01 9.68 9.72
N PRO A 86 8.48 9.94 8.49
CA PRO A 86 8.59 8.88 7.50
C PRO A 86 9.63 7.89 8.01
N PHE A 87 9.20 6.80 8.66
CA PHE A 87 10.12 5.73 8.98
C PHE A 87 10.62 5.17 7.66
N ARG A 88 11.92 5.33 7.45
CA ARG A 88 12.55 4.97 6.19
C ARG A 88 12.90 3.49 6.23
N ALA A 89 12.51 2.75 5.20
CA ALA A 89 12.78 1.32 5.15
C ALA A 89 14.27 0.98 4.90
N ASP A 90 15.13 1.98 4.65
CA ASP A 90 16.59 1.85 4.70
C ASP A 90 17.14 1.87 6.14
N THR A 91 16.30 2.15 7.15
CA THR A 91 16.69 2.05 8.56
C THR A 91 17.11 0.61 8.85
N PRO A 92 18.34 0.35 9.34
CA PRO A 92 18.76 -0.99 9.70
C PRO A 92 17.75 -1.66 10.65
N GLY A 93 17.32 -2.88 10.32
CA GLY A 93 16.30 -3.61 11.08
C GLY A 93 14.85 -3.30 10.67
N ALA A 94 14.59 -2.33 9.79
CA ALA A 94 13.27 -2.06 9.23
C ALA A 94 12.64 -3.33 8.63
N ALA A 95 13.38 -4.04 7.77
CA ALA A 95 12.93 -5.29 7.15
C ALA A 95 12.51 -6.35 8.19
N ALA A 96 13.24 -6.47 9.30
CA ALA A 96 12.91 -7.42 10.37
C ALA A 96 11.66 -6.99 11.13
N SER A 97 11.47 -5.68 11.34
CA SER A 97 10.24 -5.15 11.98
C SER A 97 8.97 -5.40 11.15
N LEU A 98 9.11 -5.67 9.84
CA LEU A 98 7.98 -5.99 8.95
C LEU A 98 7.39 -7.36 9.22
N LEU A 99 8.23 -8.28 9.68
CA LEU A 99 7.85 -9.68 9.80
C LEU A 99 6.84 -9.86 10.93
N GLY A 100 5.96 -10.84 10.76
CA GLY A 100 4.91 -11.20 11.71
C GLY A 100 3.51 -10.95 11.17
N ASN A 101 2.55 -10.98 12.10
CA ASN A 101 1.13 -10.85 11.79
C ASN A 101 0.67 -9.40 11.92
N TRP A 102 -0.13 -8.97 10.95
CA TRP A 102 -0.70 -7.64 10.87
C TRP A 102 -2.20 -7.72 10.70
N SER A 103 -2.97 -7.01 11.50
CA SER A 103 -4.40 -6.84 11.35
C SER A 103 -4.72 -5.55 10.60
N LEU A 104 -5.64 -5.60 9.63
CA LEU A 104 -6.14 -4.41 8.95
C LEU A 104 -7.12 -3.67 9.88
N ALA A 105 -6.72 -2.51 10.36
CA ALA A 105 -7.51 -1.70 11.28
C ALA A 105 -8.42 -0.68 10.55
N PHE A 106 -8.03 -0.22 9.37
CA PHE A 106 -8.76 0.81 8.63
C PHE A 106 -8.52 0.74 7.12
N ALA A 107 -9.56 1.05 6.34
CA ALA A 107 -9.48 1.25 4.90
C ALA A 107 -10.38 2.43 4.47
N SER A 108 -9.78 3.55 4.05
CA SER A 108 -10.50 4.81 3.80
C SER A 108 -11.63 4.70 2.78
N SER A 109 -11.42 3.90 1.74
CA SER A 109 -12.41 3.64 0.69
C SER A 109 -12.83 2.16 0.65
N GLY A 110 -12.55 1.41 1.72
CA GLY A 110 -12.63 -0.05 1.71
C GLY A 110 -11.58 -0.73 0.82
N THR A 111 -11.54 -2.06 0.94
CA THR A 111 -10.70 -2.96 0.14
C THR A 111 -11.40 -3.38 -1.15
N VAL A 112 -10.68 -3.97 -2.09
CA VAL A 112 -11.28 -4.54 -3.31
C VAL A 112 -12.39 -5.54 -2.95
N VAL A 113 -12.18 -6.32 -1.89
CA VAL A 113 -13.18 -7.28 -1.40
C VAL A 113 -14.39 -6.55 -0.84
N THR A 114 -14.20 -5.59 0.06
CA THR A 114 -15.32 -4.92 0.75
C THR A 114 -16.13 -3.98 -0.15
N ARG A 115 -15.64 -3.64 -1.34
CA ARG A 115 -16.41 -2.93 -2.38
C ARG A 115 -17.28 -3.83 -3.25
N SER A 116 -17.06 -5.15 -3.22
CA SER A 116 -17.84 -6.07 -4.07
C SER A 116 -19.31 -6.14 -3.62
N PRO A 117 -20.27 -6.33 -4.54
CA PRO A 117 -21.68 -6.50 -4.17
C PRO A 117 -21.91 -7.64 -3.17
N ALA A 118 -21.15 -8.73 -3.29
CA ALA A 118 -21.20 -9.86 -2.36
C ALA A 118 -20.77 -9.46 -0.94
N ALA A 119 -19.69 -8.68 -0.81
CA ALA A 119 -19.26 -8.20 0.50
C ALA A 119 -20.23 -7.18 1.09
N GLN A 120 -20.83 -6.32 0.27
CA GLN A 120 -21.87 -5.37 0.71
C GLN A 120 -23.11 -6.11 1.22
N LEU A 121 -23.53 -7.17 0.54
CA LEU A 121 -24.60 -8.05 1.02
C LEU A 121 -24.22 -8.73 2.34
N LEU A 122 -23.00 -9.26 2.45
CA LEU A 122 -22.51 -9.86 3.69
C LEU A 122 -22.45 -8.86 4.85
N ALA A 123 -22.13 -7.59 4.58
CA ALA A 123 -22.16 -6.54 5.60
C ALA A 123 -23.58 -6.28 6.10
N GLN A 124 -24.58 -6.24 5.21
CA GLN A 124 -25.99 -6.10 5.58
C GLN A 124 -26.47 -7.31 6.40
N MET A 125 -25.96 -8.49 6.09
CA MET A 125 -26.27 -9.72 6.82
C MET A 125 -25.49 -9.88 8.13
N ALA A 126 -24.46 -9.07 8.40
CA ALA A 126 -23.62 -9.22 9.59
C ALA A 126 -24.38 -9.01 10.92
N ALA A 127 -25.59 -8.44 10.87
CA ALA A 127 -26.50 -8.40 12.01
C ALA A 127 -27.07 -9.78 12.38
N LEU A 128 -27.02 -10.75 11.47
CA LEU A 128 -27.46 -12.12 11.71
C LEU A 128 -26.34 -12.94 12.38
N PRO A 129 -26.66 -13.76 13.41
CA PRO A 129 -25.68 -14.62 14.04
C PRO A 129 -24.98 -15.54 13.02
N GLY A 130 -23.65 -15.57 13.07
CA GLY A 130 -22.83 -16.41 12.20
C GLY A 130 -22.58 -15.86 10.80
N PHE A 131 -23.05 -14.65 10.46
CA PHE A 131 -22.69 -13.98 9.22
C PHE A 131 -21.69 -12.85 9.47
N GLY A 132 -20.77 -12.63 8.53
CA GLY A 132 -19.89 -11.47 8.54
C GLY A 132 -18.49 -11.74 8.01
N ILE A 133 -17.64 -10.71 8.08
CA ILE A 133 -16.23 -10.79 7.72
C ILE A 133 -15.40 -10.58 8.99
N SER A 134 -14.33 -11.32 9.16
CA SER A 134 -13.46 -11.23 10.34
C SER A 134 -12.01 -11.56 9.96
N ASN A 135 -11.08 -11.31 10.89
CA ASN A 135 -9.67 -11.68 10.75
C ASN A 135 -9.04 -11.22 9.43
N ILE A 136 -9.33 -9.98 9.00
CA ILE A 136 -8.68 -9.39 7.83
C ILE A 136 -7.27 -9.00 8.26
N GLY A 137 -6.29 -9.78 7.83
CA GLY A 137 -4.90 -9.60 8.22
C GLY A 137 -3.91 -9.95 7.13
N GLN A 138 -2.65 -9.68 7.38
CA GLN A 138 -1.52 -10.02 6.55
C GLN A 138 -0.41 -10.60 7.42
N GLN A 139 0.03 -11.81 7.10
CA GLN A 139 1.26 -12.38 7.62
C GLN A 139 2.40 -12.05 6.67
N LEU A 140 3.51 -11.56 7.21
CA LEU A 140 4.74 -11.26 6.49
C LEU A 140 5.86 -12.16 7.01
N ASP A 141 6.37 -13.01 6.13
CA ASP A 141 7.42 -13.97 6.45
C ASP A 141 8.69 -13.66 5.64
N PRO A 142 9.89 -13.98 6.17
CA PRO A 142 11.10 -13.86 5.38
C PRO A 142 11.00 -14.78 4.17
N ALA A 143 11.34 -14.31 2.97
CA ALA A 143 11.45 -15.24 1.85
C ALA A 143 12.55 -16.24 2.18
N THR A 144 12.17 -17.52 2.17
CA THR A 144 13.12 -18.62 2.16
C THR A 144 14.07 -18.39 0.99
N PRO A 145 15.40 -18.36 1.20
CA PRO A 145 16.35 -18.38 0.11
C PRO A 145 15.97 -19.55 -0.79
N LEU A 146 15.74 -19.29 -2.08
CA LEU A 146 15.49 -20.36 -3.05
C LEU A 146 16.65 -21.34 -2.93
N ASP A 147 16.34 -22.62 -2.70
CA ASP A 147 17.34 -23.67 -2.61
C ASP A 147 18.12 -23.69 -3.93
N PRO A 148 19.43 -23.37 -3.93
CA PRO A 148 20.23 -23.33 -5.14
C PRO A 148 20.32 -24.70 -5.83
N ALA A 149 19.96 -25.79 -5.16
CA ALA A 149 19.94 -27.14 -5.72
C ALA A 149 18.78 -27.40 -6.69
N ALA A 150 17.74 -26.57 -6.71
CA ALA A 150 16.56 -26.74 -7.57
C ALA A 150 16.79 -26.26 -9.02
N GLY A 151 17.91 -26.64 -9.64
CA GLY A 151 18.16 -26.86 -11.09
C GLY A 151 17.78 -25.84 -12.18
N ASN A 152 16.93 -24.85 -11.91
CA ASN A 152 16.42 -23.90 -12.89
C ASN A 152 16.93 -22.50 -12.52
N GLN A 153 18.08 -22.18 -13.10
CA GLN A 153 18.78 -20.89 -13.16
C GLN A 153 18.72 -19.98 -11.91
N PRO A 154 19.87 -19.67 -11.29
CA PRO A 154 19.93 -18.65 -10.25
C PRO A 154 19.69 -17.29 -10.90
N ALA A 155 18.45 -16.80 -10.84
CA ALA A 155 18.27 -15.36 -10.74
C ALA A 155 19.05 -14.95 -9.49
N GLN A 156 20.13 -14.18 -9.66
CA GLN A 156 20.88 -13.64 -8.54
C GLN A 156 19.87 -13.10 -7.52
N PRO A 157 20.01 -13.41 -6.22
CA PRO A 157 19.18 -12.78 -5.21
C PRO A 157 19.43 -11.27 -5.37
N LEU A 158 18.48 -10.56 -5.98
CA LEU A 158 18.51 -9.11 -6.01
C LEU A 158 18.70 -8.68 -4.56
N ALA A 159 19.69 -7.83 -4.31
CA ALA A 159 19.94 -7.26 -2.99
C ALA A 159 18.60 -6.72 -2.45
N GLY A 160 18.03 -7.43 -1.48
CA GLY A 160 16.63 -7.31 -1.09
C GLY A 160 15.98 -8.68 -1.00
N ALA A 161 16.30 -9.44 0.05
CA ALA A 161 15.58 -10.68 0.38
C ALA A 161 14.07 -10.38 0.34
N GLY A 162 13.35 -11.05 -0.56
CA GLY A 162 11.92 -10.82 -0.71
C GLY A 162 11.20 -11.05 0.62
N VAL A 163 10.04 -10.41 0.80
CA VAL A 163 9.15 -10.74 1.92
C VAL A 163 8.00 -11.54 1.32
N LYS A 164 7.76 -12.75 1.83
CA LYS A 164 6.54 -13.50 1.52
C LYS A 164 5.39 -12.81 2.25
N CYS A 165 4.28 -12.61 1.56
CA CYS A 165 3.08 -12.07 2.18
C CYS A 165 1.91 -13.02 1.99
N SER A 166 1.12 -13.19 3.05
CA SER A 166 -0.11 -13.96 3.06
C SER A 166 -1.21 -13.07 3.63
N ASN A 167 -2.07 -12.56 2.77
CA ASN A 167 -3.24 -11.79 3.17
C ASN A 167 -4.37 -12.77 3.43
N GLN A 168 -5.05 -12.67 4.56
CA GLN A 168 -6.13 -13.59 4.88
C GLN A 168 -7.36 -12.84 5.37
N MET A 169 -8.52 -13.45 5.15
CA MET A 169 -9.79 -13.02 5.72
C MET A 169 -10.62 -14.25 6.02
N ARG A 170 -11.49 -14.14 7.03
CA ARG A 170 -12.49 -15.15 7.35
C ARG A 170 -13.88 -14.63 7.03
N LEU A 171 -14.60 -15.39 6.20
CA LEU A 171 -15.99 -15.18 5.84
C LEU A 171 -16.85 -16.14 6.67
N ASN A 172 -17.76 -15.61 7.46
CA ASN A 172 -18.76 -16.41 8.16
C ASN A 172 -20.05 -16.33 7.35
N LEU A 173 -20.56 -17.49 6.94
CA LEU A 173 -21.69 -17.62 6.02
C LEU A 173 -22.86 -18.38 6.68
N GLY A 174 -23.03 -18.19 7.99
CA GLY A 174 -24.08 -18.80 8.79
C GLY A 174 -24.07 -20.33 8.70
N PRO A 175 -25.17 -20.97 8.28
CA PRO A 175 -25.23 -22.44 8.14
C PRO A 175 -24.19 -23.02 7.17
N MET A 176 -23.73 -22.24 6.18
CA MET A 176 -22.68 -22.67 5.25
C MET A 176 -21.29 -22.69 5.87
N GLY A 177 -21.15 -22.24 7.12
CA GLY A 177 -19.92 -22.34 7.89
C GLY A 177 -18.99 -21.14 7.78
N SER A 178 -17.78 -21.32 8.28
CA SER A 178 -16.71 -20.33 8.29
C SER A 178 -15.65 -20.70 7.26
N TRP A 179 -15.35 -19.78 6.35
CA TRP A 179 -14.42 -19.96 5.25
C TRP A 179 -13.24 -19.01 5.42
N GLN A 180 -12.03 -19.52 5.34
CA GLN A 180 -10.83 -18.70 5.22
C GLN A 180 -10.47 -18.55 3.75
N VAL A 181 -10.23 -17.31 3.34
CA VAL A 181 -9.67 -16.96 2.05
C VAL A 181 -8.30 -16.37 2.29
N ARG A 182 -7.30 -16.87 1.55
CA ARG A 182 -5.90 -16.45 1.66
C ARG A 182 -5.40 -16.03 0.28
N VAL A 183 -4.71 -14.90 0.19
CA VAL A 183 -4.04 -14.43 -1.02
C VAL A 183 -2.55 -14.36 -0.72
N MET A 184 -1.80 -15.23 -1.38
CA MET A 184 -0.36 -15.36 -1.23
C MET A 184 0.34 -14.48 -2.26
N GLY A 185 1.55 -14.05 -1.90
CA GLY A 185 2.38 -13.28 -2.79
C GLY A 185 3.75 -12.96 -2.22
N HIS A 186 4.47 -12.12 -2.94
CA HIS A 186 5.81 -11.67 -2.61
C HIS A 186 5.93 -10.17 -2.77
N TRP A 187 6.61 -9.54 -1.83
CA TRP A 187 7.03 -8.16 -1.94
C TRP A 187 8.38 -8.13 -2.65
N GLN A 188 8.44 -7.41 -3.74
CA GLN A 188 9.65 -7.11 -4.47
C GLN A 188 9.98 -5.64 -4.28
N SER A 189 11.22 -5.36 -3.87
CA SER A 189 11.70 -3.97 -3.84
C SER A 189 11.71 -3.45 -5.28
N CYS A 190 10.95 -2.38 -5.57
CA CYS A 190 11.03 -1.76 -6.87
C CYS A 190 12.22 -0.79 -6.89
N HIS A 191 13.44 -1.33 -6.91
CA HIS A 191 14.64 -0.54 -7.17
C HIS A 191 14.76 -0.26 -8.68
N ASN A 192 13.67 0.22 -9.30
CA ASN A 192 13.66 0.60 -10.70
C ASN A 192 13.71 2.14 -10.79
N PRO A 193 14.85 2.74 -11.18
CA PRO A 193 15.00 4.19 -11.25
C PRO A 193 14.08 4.84 -12.30
N SER A 194 13.51 4.07 -13.24
CA SER A 194 12.53 4.56 -14.21
C SER A 194 11.12 4.72 -13.63
N TRP A 195 10.85 4.16 -12.45
CA TRP A 195 9.55 4.23 -11.78
C TRP A 195 9.50 5.47 -10.88
N ARG A 196 9.70 6.65 -11.49
CA ARG A 196 9.35 7.91 -10.84
C ARG A 196 7.83 8.02 -10.85
N PHE A 197 7.21 8.15 -9.68
CA PHE A 197 5.77 8.34 -9.54
C PHE A 197 5.34 9.63 -10.24
N ALA A 198 4.88 9.50 -11.49
CA ALA A 198 4.30 10.58 -12.26
C ALA A 198 2.93 10.91 -11.66
N GLY A 199 2.86 11.83 -10.70
CA GLY A 199 1.58 12.22 -10.11
C GLY A 199 1.62 12.96 -8.78
N THR A 200 2.75 13.01 -8.08
CA THR A 200 2.90 14.00 -7.00
C THR A 200 3.30 15.30 -7.68
N PRO A 201 2.41 16.29 -7.86
CA PRO A 201 2.83 17.59 -8.37
C PRO A 201 3.91 18.09 -7.41
N ALA A 202 5.12 18.29 -7.92
CA ALA A 202 6.15 18.96 -7.14
C ALA A 202 5.50 20.24 -6.59
N PRO A 203 5.55 20.51 -5.27
CA PRO A 203 4.97 21.71 -4.71
C PRO A 203 5.51 22.90 -5.51
N ARG A 204 4.62 23.64 -6.16
CA ARG A 204 4.97 24.75 -7.06
C ARG A 204 5.90 25.69 -6.31
N GLY A 205 7.15 25.80 -6.76
CA GLY A 205 8.16 26.69 -6.18
C GLY A 205 9.39 25.99 -5.59
N ARG A 206 9.49 24.66 -5.59
CA ARG A 206 10.73 23.99 -5.17
C ARG A 206 11.72 23.86 -6.35
N PRO A 207 12.94 24.41 -6.25
CA PRO A 207 13.95 24.24 -7.29
C PRO A 207 14.33 22.76 -7.44
N ALA A 208 14.58 22.34 -8.68
CA ALA A 208 14.91 20.97 -9.10
C ALA A 208 16.31 20.50 -8.65
N ASP A 209 16.92 21.19 -7.68
CA ASP A 209 18.27 20.90 -7.19
C ASP A 209 18.19 20.09 -5.90
N GLY A 210 18.44 18.78 -6.01
CA GLY A 210 18.68 17.87 -4.89
C GLY A 210 17.49 17.01 -4.50
N ASP A 211 17.49 15.77 -5.00
CA ASP A 211 16.67 14.60 -4.64
C ASP A 211 16.68 14.31 -3.12
N ALA A 212 16.08 15.17 -2.31
CA ALA A 212 15.88 14.96 -0.86
C ALA A 212 14.57 14.22 -0.56
N ASP A 213 13.69 14.05 -1.55
CA ASP A 213 12.69 12.99 -1.52
C ASP A 213 13.42 11.67 -1.81
N GLY A 214 14.16 11.21 -0.79
CA GLY A 214 14.85 9.92 -0.84
C GLY A 214 13.89 8.84 -1.32
N PRO A 215 14.37 7.84 -2.08
CA PRO A 215 13.53 6.85 -2.73
C PRO A 215 12.62 6.22 -1.70
N GLY A 216 11.35 6.66 -1.67
CA GLY A 216 10.33 5.97 -0.93
C GLY A 216 10.33 4.56 -1.49
N LEU A 217 10.66 3.58 -0.64
CA LEU A 217 10.70 2.17 -1.02
C LEU A 217 9.27 1.72 -1.27
N ALA A 218 8.77 2.04 -2.46
CA ALA A 218 7.65 1.33 -3.01
C ALA A 218 8.07 -0.13 -3.14
N SER A 219 7.18 -1.01 -2.72
CA SER A 219 7.34 -2.44 -2.89
C SER A 219 6.23 -2.85 -3.82
N GLU A 220 6.59 -3.54 -4.89
CA GLU A 220 5.60 -4.20 -5.71
C GLU A 220 5.17 -5.48 -5.00
N VAL A 221 3.87 -5.64 -4.77
CA VAL A 221 3.30 -6.88 -4.26
C VAL A 221 2.81 -7.68 -5.43
N LEU A 222 3.42 -8.84 -5.67
CA LEU A 222 3.00 -9.80 -6.68
C LEU A 222 2.23 -10.92 -6.02
N PHE A 223 0.98 -11.12 -6.43
CA PHE A 223 0.16 -12.25 -5.98
C PHE A 223 0.40 -13.44 -6.90
N ASP A 224 0.57 -14.61 -6.32
CA ASP A 224 0.86 -15.86 -7.04
C ASP A 224 -0.11 -16.99 -6.72
N GLY A 225 -0.87 -16.88 -5.62
CA GLY A 225 -1.84 -17.88 -5.23
C GLY A 225 -3.04 -17.34 -4.47
N LEU A 226 -4.16 -18.02 -4.63
CA LEU A 226 -5.40 -17.85 -3.92
C LEU A 226 -5.74 -19.17 -3.23
N GLY A 227 -5.79 -19.16 -1.90
CA GLY A 227 -6.19 -20.27 -1.07
C GLY A 227 -7.60 -20.09 -0.54
N VAL A 228 -8.37 -21.17 -0.48
CA VAL A 228 -9.70 -21.21 0.14
C VAL A 228 -9.78 -22.45 1.03
N GLN A 229 -10.22 -22.27 2.27
CA GLN A 229 -10.32 -23.35 3.26
C GLN A 229 -11.61 -23.24 4.06
N LEU A 230 -12.35 -24.34 4.17
CA LEU A 230 -13.47 -24.44 5.12
C LEU A 230 -12.93 -24.73 6.53
N GLN A 231 -13.28 -23.89 7.50
CA GLN A 231 -12.80 -23.94 8.89
C GLN A 231 -13.85 -24.42 9.89
N GLY A 232 -15.12 -24.51 9.48
CA GLY A 232 -16.18 -25.02 10.33
C GLY A 232 -17.54 -24.94 9.66
N VAL A 233 -18.50 -25.72 10.13
CA VAL A 233 -19.88 -25.79 9.63
C VAL A 233 -20.81 -25.96 10.84
N LEU A 234 -21.95 -25.27 10.86
CA LEU A 234 -22.91 -25.28 11.99
C LEU A 234 -22.25 -25.00 13.36
N GLY A 235 -21.24 -24.12 13.40
CA GLY A 235 -20.51 -23.78 14.63
C GLY A 235 -19.50 -24.83 15.12
N LEU A 236 -19.37 -25.96 14.42
CA LEU A 236 -18.37 -26.99 14.73
C LEU A 236 -17.08 -26.72 13.93
N PRO A 237 -15.90 -26.74 14.57
CA PRO A 237 -14.64 -26.55 13.87
C PRO A 237 -14.34 -27.77 12.99
N ILE A 238 -13.94 -27.52 11.74
CA ILE A 238 -13.54 -28.55 10.77
C ILE A 238 -12.24 -28.06 10.12
N GLN A 239 -11.29 -28.97 9.90
CA GLN A 239 -10.07 -28.66 9.17
C GLN A 239 -10.05 -29.45 7.87
N LEU A 240 -10.59 -28.86 6.80
CA LEU A 240 -10.38 -29.39 5.46
C LEU A 240 -9.05 -28.88 4.89
N PRO A 241 -8.42 -29.62 3.96
CA PRO A 241 -7.27 -29.12 3.22
C PRO A 241 -7.59 -27.79 2.52
N GLU A 242 -6.60 -26.90 2.47
CA GLU A 242 -6.71 -25.65 1.72
C GLU A 242 -6.65 -25.94 0.21
N LEU A 243 -7.64 -25.46 -0.54
CA LEU A 243 -7.63 -25.49 -1.99
C LEU A 243 -6.85 -24.27 -2.49
N THR A 244 -5.71 -24.50 -3.13
CA THR A 244 -4.88 -23.44 -3.70
C THR A 244 -5.03 -23.37 -5.21
N LEU A 245 -5.31 -22.17 -5.71
CA LEU A 245 -5.40 -21.83 -7.12
C LEU A 245 -4.26 -20.88 -7.47
N SER A 246 -3.55 -21.14 -8.56
CA SER A 246 -2.54 -20.21 -9.07
C SER A 246 -3.22 -18.96 -9.64
N VAL A 247 -2.73 -17.79 -9.24
CA VAL A 247 -3.21 -16.51 -9.79
C VAL A 247 -2.34 -16.17 -11.00
N PRO A 248 -2.93 -15.82 -12.16
CA PRO A 248 -2.17 -15.38 -13.32
C PRO A 248 -1.25 -14.21 -12.96
N ARG A 249 0.04 -14.35 -13.29
CA ARG A 249 1.01 -13.29 -13.01
C ARG A 249 0.66 -12.05 -13.82
N ARG A 250 0.79 -10.90 -13.16
CA ARG A 250 0.67 -9.60 -13.82
C ARG A 250 1.80 -9.44 -14.84
N PRO A 251 1.58 -8.74 -15.98
CA PRO A 251 2.66 -8.47 -16.92
C PRO A 251 3.84 -7.77 -16.23
N PRO A 252 5.10 -8.06 -16.63
CA PRO A 252 6.31 -7.55 -15.97
C PRO A 252 6.47 -6.02 -16.01
N ASN A 253 5.65 -5.33 -16.82
CA ASN A 253 5.68 -3.87 -16.96
C ASN A 253 4.51 -3.18 -16.26
N ALA A 254 3.71 -3.91 -15.50
CA ALA A 254 2.64 -3.30 -14.74
C ALA A 254 3.22 -2.47 -13.59
N ARG A 255 2.70 -1.26 -13.41
CA ARG A 255 3.15 -0.36 -12.32
C ARG A 255 2.80 -0.96 -10.96
N PRO A 256 3.55 -0.63 -9.89
CA PRO A 256 3.22 -1.09 -8.57
C PRO A 256 1.96 -0.33 -8.16
N ASN A 257 0.92 -1.06 -7.78
CA ASN A 257 -0.35 -0.42 -7.42
C ASN A 257 -0.41 -0.05 -5.94
N PHE A 258 0.67 -0.29 -5.18
CA PHE A 258 0.66 -0.18 -3.73
C PHE A 258 1.98 0.38 -3.19
N ARG A 259 1.89 1.32 -2.25
CA ARG A 259 3.01 1.87 -1.48
C ARG A 259 2.78 1.57 -0.01
N THR A 260 3.82 1.16 0.72
CA THR A 260 3.75 1.05 2.18
C THR A 260 4.69 2.06 2.82
N THR A 261 4.23 2.72 3.87
CA THR A 261 4.98 3.61 4.75
C THR A 261 4.85 3.10 6.18
N TYR A 262 5.89 3.30 6.96
CA TYR A 262 5.91 2.90 8.36
C TYR A 262 5.74 4.16 9.21
N VAL A 263 4.87 4.05 10.19
CA VAL A 263 4.65 5.11 11.18
C VAL A 263 5.44 4.76 12.44
N ASP A 264 5.45 3.47 12.80
CA ASP A 264 6.20 2.90 13.91
C ASP A 264 6.32 1.36 13.77
N PRO A 265 7.00 0.66 14.70
CA PRO A 265 7.17 -0.80 14.62
C PRO A 265 5.86 -1.59 14.60
N ASP A 266 4.76 -1.02 15.09
CA ASP A 266 3.48 -1.71 15.27
C ASP A 266 2.39 -1.16 14.34
N THR A 267 2.68 -0.11 13.56
CA THR A 267 1.72 0.59 12.69
C THR A 267 2.36 0.89 11.35
N ARG A 268 1.72 0.40 10.29
CA ARG A 268 2.10 0.72 8.91
C ARG A 268 0.89 1.14 8.09
N VAL A 269 1.16 1.93 7.07
CA VAL A 269 0.16 2.53 6.20
C VAL A 269 0.40 2.04 4.79
N GLY A 270 -0.63 1.47 4.18
CA GLY A 270 -0.67 1.13 2.77
C GLY A 270 -1.41 2.20 1.99
N ARG A 271 -0.92 2.55 0.79
CA ARG A 271 -1.59 3.46 -0.14
C ARG A 271 -1.69 2.84 -1.52
N GLY A 272 -2.90 2.83 -2.08
CA GLY A 272 -3.11 2.50 -3.48
C GLY A 272 -2.60 3.64 -4.36
N VAL A 273 -1.67 3.36 -5.28
CA VAL A 273 -1.01 4.39 -6.11
C VAL A 273 -2.01 5.11 -7.01
N ASP A 274 -2.86 4.35 -7.71
CA ASP A 274 -3.84 4.92 -8.63
C ASP A 274 -5.12 5.38 -7.92
N SER A 275 -5.51 4.68 -6.85
CA SER A 275 -6.79 4.92 -6.18
C SER A 275 -6.71 5.93 -5.03
N GLY A 276 -5.51 6.26 -4.55
CA GLY A 276 -5.30 7.04 -3.34
C GLY A 276 -5.85 6.39 -2.06
N SER A 277 -6.34 5.15 -2.12
CA SER A 277 -6.95 4.46 -0.98
C SER A 277 -5.92 4.24 0.11
N LEU A 278 -6.28 4.55 1.35
CA LEU A 278 -5.44 4.46 2.53
C LEU A 278 -5.83 3.24 3.36
N PHE A 279 -4.86 2.45 3.77
CA PHE A 279 -5.01 1.26 4.60
C PHE A 279 -4.12 1.40 5.83
N VAL A 280 -4.66 1.20 7.03
CA VAL A 280 -3.85 1.17 8.26
C VAL A 280 -3.80 -0.27 8.76
N PHE A 281 -2.60 -0.78 8.94
CA PHE A 281 -2.35 -2.09 9.52
C PHE A 281 -1.68 -1.92 10.89
N ARG A 282 -2.14 -2.72 11.85
CA ARG A 282 -1.53 -2.83 13.18
C ARG A 282 -0.90 -4.19 13.34
N LYS A 283 0.28 -4.25 13.94
CA LYS A 283 0.95 -5.51 14.24
C LYS A 283 0.22 -6.19 15.40
N ASP A 284 0.02 -7.49 15.29
CA ASP A 284 -0.55 -8.27 16.38
C ASP A 284 0.51 -8.42 17.48
N ALA A 285 0.08 -8.39 18.74
CA ALA A 285 0.98 -8.70 19.85
C ALA A 285 1.48 -10.14 19.70
N ALA A 286 2.81 -10.32 19.76
CA ALA A 286 3.45 -11.64 19.67
C ALA A 286 3.15 -12.53 20.89
#